data_AF-A0A523RB76-F1
#
_entry.id   AF-A0A523RB76-F1
#
_cell.length_a   1.000
_cell.length_b   1.000
_cell.length_c   1.000
_cell.angle_alpha   90.00
_cell.angle_beta   90.00
_cell.angle_gamma   90.00
#
_symmetry.space_group_name_H-M   'P 1'
#
loop_
_entity.id
_entity.type
_entity.pdbx_description
1 polymer ?
#
loop_
_entity_poly.entity_id
_entity_poly.type
_entity_poly.pdbx_seq_one_letter_code
_entity_poly.pdbx_strand_id
1 'polypeptide(L)'
;MSNFWKKIKPLTLPRSGQKGFTLIELMVTIAIIGLIAGIVVVSVGAVRENARDVRRKSDLDQLRKSLEIYYAEKDQYPTTGGNWVILNGVDDPLTPKLVPKYVELMPRDPKGTNQLPFVYKYASDGKHFALDCAIENSGDKDQHIIGVWEAYDVLIYRLLSAG
;
A
#
# COMPACT_ATOMS: atom_id res chain seq x y z
N MET A 1 78.00 -32.44 20.73
CA MET A 1 76.54 -32.54 20.49
C MET A 1 76.09 -31.41 19.55
N SER A 2 76.44 -31.45 18.25
CA SER A 2 76.41 -30.23 17.42
C SER A 2 75.94 -30.38 15.96
N ASN A 3 75.03 -31.29 15.61
CA ASN A 3 74.60 -31.43 14.20
C ASN A 3 73.08 -31.61 13.97
N PHE A 4 72.24 -31.36 14.97
CA PHE A 4 70.79 -31.63 14.83
C PHE A 4 70.05 -30.59 13.95
N TRP A 5 70.44 -29.31 14.02
CA TRP A 5 69.67 -28.22 13.41
C TRP A 5 69.92 -27.99 11.91
N LYS A 6 70.92 -28.64 11.29
CA LYS A 6 71.23 -28.47 9.85
C LYS A 6 70.26 -29.17 8.89
N LYS A 7 69.24 -29.89 9.38
CA LYS A 7 68.40 -30.76 8.54
C LYS A 7 66.94 -30.29 8.35
N ILE A 8 66.56 -29.13 8.88
CA ILE A 8 65.18 -28.63 8.71
C ILE A 8 65.12 -27.76 7.44
N LYS A 9 64.76 -28.37 6.31
CA LYS A 9 64.39 -27.62 5.11
C LYS A 9 62.96 -27.11 5.29
N PRO A 10 62.68 -25.80 5.15
CA PRO A 10 61.33 -25.29 5.26
C PRO A 10 60.45 -25.94 4.19
N LEU A 11 59.30 -26.48 4.59
CA LEU A 11 58.28 -26.94 3.64
C LEU A 11 57.70 -25.72 2.94
N THR A 12 58.26 -25.37 1.79
CA THR A 12 57.62 -24.44 0.85
C THR A 12 56.42 -25.16 0.24
N LEU A 13 55.24 -24.94 0.81
CA LEU A 13 54.01 -25.47 0.24
C LEU A 13 53.85 -24.90 -1.18
N PRO A 14 53.47 -25.74 -2.18
CA PRO A 14 53.22 -25.24 -3.52
C PRO A 14 52.13 -24.16 -3.42
N ARG A 15 52.48 -22.95 -3.85
CA ARG A 15 51.53 -21.83 -3.93
C ARG A 15 50.48 -22.25 -4.92
N SER A 16 49.30 -22.66 -4.44
CA SER A 16 48.16 -22.96 -5.31
C SER A 16 47.94 -21.75 -6.20
N GLY A 17 48.13 -21.91 -7.51
CA GLY A 17 48.10 -20.81 -8.46
C GLY A 17 46.82 -20.01 -8.25
N GLN A 18 46.97 -18.71 -7.99
CA GLN A 18 45.83 -17.81 -7.93
C GLN A 18 45.21 -17.80 -9.33
N LYS A 19 44.09 -18.53 -9.48
CA LYS A 19 43.31 -18.51 -10.72
C LYS A 19 42.70 -17.10 -10.81
N GLY A 20 43.19 -16.31 -11.75
CA GLY A 20 42.58 -15.03 -12.09
C GLY A 20 41.24 -15.27 -12.79
N PHE A 21 40.29 -14.35 -12.60
CA PHE A 21 39.03 -14.37 -13.33
C PHE A 21 39.28 -14.29 -14.83
N THR A 22 38.59 -15.13 -15.58
CA THR A 22 38.64 -15.08 -17.04
C THR A 22 37.77 -13.93 -17.56
N LEU A 23 38.13 -13.35 -18.70
CA LEU A 23 37.30 -12.32 -19.35
C LEU A 23 35.90 -12.85 -19.65
N ILE A 24 35.78 -14.13 -20.02
CA ILE A 24 34.49 -14.77 -20.29
C ILE A 24 33.63 -14.90 -19.03
N GLU A 25 34.21 -15.19 -17.86
CA GLU A 25 33.47 -15.19 -16.59
C GLU A 25 32.88 -13.81 -16.29
N LEU A 26 33.66 -12.75 -16.50
CA LEU A 26 33.17 -11.40 -16.26
C LEU A 26 32.06 -11.02 -17.26
N MET A 27 32.23 -11.37 -18.54
CA MET A 27 31.24 -11.09 -19.58
C MET A 27 29.91 -11.81 -19.36
N VAL A 28 29.94 -13.10 -19.00
CA VAL A 28 28.71 -13.86 -18.72
C VAL A 28 28.03 -13.33 -17.46
N THR A 29 28.79 -12.92 -16.44
CA THR A 29 28.24 -12.40 -15.19
C THR A 29 27.46 -11.11 -15.40
N ILE A 30 28.05 -10.13 -16.10
CA ILE A 30 27.35 -8.87 -16.39
C ILE A 30 26.13 -9.08 -17.30
N ALA A 31 26.18 -10.07 -18.20
CA ALA A 31 25.04 -10.44 -19.04
C ALA A 31 23.87 -11.01 -18.20
N ILE A 32 24.15 -11.91 -17.25
CA ILE A 32 23.13 -12.46 -16.35
C ILE A 32 22.57 -11.39 -15.41
N ILE A 33 23.43 -10.54 -14.84
CA ILE A 33 22.99 -9.42 -13.98
C ILE A 33 22.09 -8.47 -14.77
N GLY A 34 22.45 -8.12 -16.00
CA GLY A 34 21.63 -7.27 -16.88
C GLY A 34 20.26 -7.89 -17.18
N LEU A 35 20.21 -9.19 -17.44
CA LEU A 35 18.97 -9.93 -17.67
C LEU A 35 18.05 -9.89 -16.43
N ILE A 36 18.58 -10.24 -15.26
CA ILE A 36 17.78 -10.28 -14.02
C ILE A 36 17.35 -8.86 -13.61
N ALA A 37 18.25 -7.87 -13.70
CA ALA A 37 17.93 -6.49 -13.38
C ALA A 37 16.77 -5.93 -14.21
N GLY A 38 16.70 -6.29 -15.50
CA GLY A 38 15.59 -5.88 -16.38
C GLY A 38 14.22 -6.39 -15.92
N ILE A 39 14.13 -7.66 -15.48
CA ILE A 39 12.88 -8.27 -15.01
C ILE A 39 12.41 -7.66 -13.69
N VAL A 40 13.34 -7.41 -12.76
CA VAL A 40 13.02 -6.89 -11.43
C VAL A 40 12.33 -5.53 -11.51
N VAL A 41 12.80 -4.61 -12.37
CA VAL A 41 12.28 -3.24 -12.46
C VAL A 41 10.78 -3.22 -12.83
N VAL A 42 10.35 -4.09 -13.76
CA VAL A 42 8.95 -4.13 -14.22
C VAL A 42 8.00 -4.63 -13.11
N SER A 43 8.47 -5.53 -12.24
CA SER A 43 7.63 -6.15 -11.20
C SER A 43 7.32 -5.25 -10.00
N VAL A 44 8.19 -4.27 -9.69
CA VAL A 44 8.10 -3.47 -8.46
C VAL A 44 6.94 -2.47 -8.48
N GLY A 45 6.53 -2.00 -9.66
CA GLY A 45 5.42 -1.04 -9.80
C GLY A 45 4.09 -1.60 -9.29
N ALA A 46 3.67 -2.73 -9.85
CA ALA A 46 2.41 -3.39 -9.50
C ALA A 46 2.34 -3.83 -8.03
N VAL A 47 3.47 -4.31 -7.47
CA VAL A 47 3.53 -4.69 -6.04
C VAL A 47 3.30 -3.48 -5.13
N ARG A 48 3.87 -2.32 -5.47
CA ARG A 48 3.68 -1.09 -4.70
C ARG A 48 2.26 -0.57 -4.80
N GLU A 49 1.63 -0.65 -5.98
CA GLU A 49 0.23 -0.30 -6.19
C GLU A 49 -0.68 -1.16 -5.32
N ASN A 50 -0.52 -2.49 -5.38
CA ASN A 50 -1.27 -3.43 -4.54
C ASN A 50 -1.11 -3.16 -3.04
N ALA A 51 0.10 -2.85 -2.59
CA ALA A 51 0.34 -2.53 -1.18
C ALA A 51 -0.41 -1.26 -0.74
N ARG A 52 -0.46 -0.23 -1.60
CA ARG A 52 -1.24 1.00 -1.31
C ARG A 52 -2.74 0.72 -1.33
N ASP A 53 -3.22 -0.12 -2.25
CA ASP A 53 -4.62 -0.50 -2.33
C ASP A 53 -5.07 -1.30 -1.10
N VAL A 54 -4.25 -2.24 -0.62
CA VAL A 54 -4.50 -2.95 0.65
C VAL A 54 -4.58 -1.96 1.81
N ARG A 55 -3.71 -0.95 1.84
CA ARG A 55 -3.75 0.09 2.87
C ARG A 55 -5.05 0.89 2.82
N ARG A 56 -5.50 1.32 1.63
CA ARG A 56 -6.77 2.03 1.44
C ARG A 56 -7.97 1.22 1.94
N LYS A 57 -8.02 -0.08 1.59
CA LYS A 57 -9.08 -0.99 2.06
C LYS A 57 -9.10 -1.10 3.59
N SER A 58 -7.91 -1.22 4.20
CA SER A 58 -7.78 -1.24 5.66
C SER A 58 -8.22 0.07 6.31
N ASP A 59 -7.86 1.22 5.74
CA ASP A 59 -8.24 2.53 6.27
C ASP A 59 -9.77 2.72 6.20
N LEU A 60 -10.39 2.28 5.10
CA LEU A 60 -11.84 2.27 4.95
C LEU A 60 -12.53 1.37 5.99
N ASP A 61 -12.04 0.16 6.24
CA ASP A 61 -12.61 -0.73 7.28
C ASP A 61 -12.49 -0.14 8.70
N GLN A 62 -11.42 0.62 8.98
CA GLN A 62 -11.29 1.35 10.25
C GLN A 62 -12.34 2.46 10.38
N LEU A 63 -12.59 3.22 9.31
CA LEU A 63 -13.65 4.23 9.28
C LEU A 63 -15.04 3.61 9.42
N ARG A 64 -15.30 2.44 8.81
CA ARG A 64 -16.55 1.71 8.95
C ARG A 64 -16.83 1.37 10.42
N LYS A 65 -15.84 0.82 11.12
CA LYS A 65 -15.96 0.48 12.55
C LYS A 65 -16.20 1.71 13.42
N SER A 66 -15.52 2.82 13.15
CA SER A 66 -15.72 4.05 13.91
C SER A 66 -17.12 4.65 13.69
N LEU A 67 -17.65 4.54 12.46
CA LEU A 67 -19.04 4.91 12.14
C LEU A 67 -20.07 4.02 12.86
N GLU A 68 -19.82 2.72 12.97
CA GLU A 68 -20.68 1.78 13.71
C GLU A 68 -20.72 2.13 15.21
N ILE A 69 -19.57 2.46 15.79
CA ILE A 69 -19.50 2.92 17.19
C ILE A 69 -20.23 4.26 17.35
N TYR A 70 -20.06 5.20 16.41
CA TYR A 70 -20.78 6.47 16.42
C TYR A 70 -22.30 6.24 16.39
N TYR A 71 -22.78 5.32 15.54
CA TYR A 71 -24.19 4.97 15.44
C TYR A 71 -24.71 4.40 16.76
N ALA A 72 -23.96 3.48 17.38
CA ALA A 72 -24.33 2.89 18.66
C ALA A 72 -24.51 3.92 19.80
N GLU A 73 -23.86 5.08 19.72
CA GLU A 73 -24.00 6.14 20.73
C GLU A 73 -25.00 7.25 20.35
N LYS A 74 -25.22 7.47 19.06
CA LYS A 74 -25.98 8.62 18.55
C LYS A 74 -27.28 8.23 17.86
N ASP A 75 -27.53 6.94 17.69
CA ASP A 75 -28.65 6.34 16.95
C ASP A 75 -28.80 6.85 15.51
N GLN A 76 -27.72 7.41 14.95
CA GLN A 76 -27.66 7.94 13.60
C GLN A 76 -26.21 8.02 13.11
N TYR A 77 -26.00 7.92 11.81
CA TYR A 77 -24.71 8.23 11.19
C TYR A 77 -24.53 9.74 11.00
N PRO A 78 -23.28 10.23 10.93
CA PRO A 78 -23.00 11.60 10.51
C PRO A 78 -23.61 11.92 9.15
N THR A 79 -24.72 12.65 9.10
CA THR A 79 -25.37 12.95 7.82
C THR A 79 -24.55 13.91 6.95
N THR A 80 -24.58 13.68 5.64
CA THR A 80 -24.10 14.59 4.58
C THR A 80 -25.25 15.08 3.70
N GLY A 81 -26.50 14.83 4.12
CA GLY A 81 -27.68 15.02 3.29
C GLY A 81 -27.73 14.07 2.08
N GLY A 82 -27.05 12.92 2.17
CA GLY A 82 -26.94 11.95 1.08
C GLY A 82 -25.91 12.29 0.00
N ASN A 83 -25.23 13.43 0.09
CA ASN A 83 -24.23 13.84 -0.90
C ASN A 83 -22.86 13.25 -0.57
N TRP A 84 -22.11 12.90 -1.62
CA TRP A 84 -20.71 12.52 -1.48
C TRP A 84 -19.86 13.72 -1.09
N VAL A 85 -19.10 13.57 -0.02
CA VAL A 85 -18.11 14.55 0.44
C VAL A 85 -16.72 13.91 0.44
N ILE A 86 -15.71 14.73 0.16
CA ILE A 86 -14.31 14.32 0.26
C ILE A 86 -13.86 14.49 1.71
N LEU A 87 -13.22 13.46 2.25
CA LEU A 87 -12.62 13.48 3.59
C LEU A 87 -11.21 14.06 3.49
N ASN A 88 -11.01 15.26 4.03
CA ASN A 88 -9.74 15.97 3.98
C ASN A 88 -9.05 16.06 5.34
N GLY A 89 -9.72 15.65 6.42
CA GLY A 89 -9.15 15.65 7.78
C GLY A 89 -9.13 17.03 8.45
N VAL A 90 -9.74 18.05 7.83
CA VAL A 90 -9.77 19.43 8.35
C VAL A 90 -11.18 20.03 8.23
N ASP A 91 -11.66 20.26 7.01
CA ASP A 91 -12.92 20.99 6.74
C ASP A 91 -14.06 20.09 6.21
N ASP A 92 -14.05 18.80 6.53
CA ASP A 92 -15.10 17.87 6.11
C ASP A 92 -16.12 17.61 7.24
N PRO A 93 -17.40 17.27 6.91
CA PRO A 93 -18.45 17.14 7.91
C PRO A 93 -18.30 15.92 8.83
N LEU A 94 -17.35 15.03 8.55
CA LEU A 94 -17.13 13.79 9.28
C LEU A 94 -16.01 13.92 10.33
N THR A 95 -14.93 14.64 10.00
CA THR A 95 -13.77 14.89 10.87
C THR A 95 -14.13 15.36 12.27
N PRO A 96 -14.89 16.46 12.47
CA PRO A 96 -15.20 16.94 13.82
C PRO A 96 -16.12 16.00 14.62
N LYS A 97 -16.74 15.01 13.97
CA LYS A 97 -17.64 14.04 14.60
C LYS A 97 -16.93 12.75 14.99
N LEU A 98 -15.94 12.33 14.20
CA LEU A 98 -15.18 11.10 14.44
C LEU A 98 -13.89 11.35 15.23
N VAL A 99 -13.19 12.45 14.98
CA VAL A 99 -11.89 12.77 15.61
C VAL A 99 -12.10 13.68 16.82
N PRO A 100 -11.41 13.46 17.96
CA PRO A 100 -10.47 12.35 18.25
C PRO A 100 -11.16 11.13 18.89
N LYS A 101 -12.49 11.17 19.09
CA LYS A 101 -13.17 10.22 19.97
C LYS A 101 -13.24 8.79 19.42
N TYR A 102 -13.57 8.64 18.15
CA TYR A 102 -13.83 7.34 17.50
C TYR A 102 -12.69 6.91 16.59
N VAL A 103 -11.86 7.86 16.15
CA VAL A 103 -10.61 7.62 15.43
C VAL A 103 -9.59 8.68 15.87
N GLU A 104 -8.34 8.28 16.04
CA GLU A 104 -7.26 9.17 16.52
C GLU A 104 -6.98 10.31 15.52
N LEU A 105 -6.89 9.95 14.24
CA LEU A 105 -6.63 10.86 13.11
C LEU A 105 -7.34 10.33 11.87
N MET A 106 -7.75 11.22 10.97
CA MET A 106 -8.29 10.79 9.68
C MET A 106 -7.21 10.10 8.84
N PRO A 107 -7.53 8.97 8.19
CA PRO A 107 -6.59 8.31 7.31
C PRO A 107 -6.28 9.20 6.11
N ARG A 108 -5.03 9.13 5.65
CA ARG A 108 -4.55 9.85 4.48
C ARG A 108 -4.14 8.84 3.41
N ASP A 109 -4.47 9.16 2.15
CA ASP A 109 -4.10 8.31 1.03
C ASP A 109 -2.58 8.02 1.01
N PRO A 110 -2.14 6.77 0.74
CA PRO A 110 -0.72 6.41 0.74
C PRO A 110 0.15 7.14 -0.27
N LYS A 111 -0.41 7.74 -1.33
CA LYS A 111 0.33 8.62 -2.25
C LYS A 111 0.58 10.02 -1.66
N GLY A 112 -0.08 10.35 -0.55
CA GLY A 112 0.01 11.66 0.08
C GLY A 112 -0.65 12.78 -0.71
N THR A 113 -1.36 12.47 -1.79
CA THR A 113 -2.08 13.43 -2.63
C THR A 113 -3.52 13.54 -2.14
N ASN A 114 -3.94 14.71 -1.62
CA ASN A 114 -5.37 15.00 -1.41
C ASN A 114 -5.99 15.47 -2.74
N GLN A 115 -5.79 14.71 -3.82
CA GLN A 115 -6.24 15.05 -5.16
C GLN A 115 -6.98 13.87 -5.76
N LEU A 116 -8.07 14.17 -6.45
CA LEU A 116 -8.83 13.17 -7.21
C LEU A 116 -7.91 12.44 -8.20
N PRO A 117 -8.11 11.12 -8.42
CA PRO A 117 -9.18 10.29 -7.85
C PRO A 117 -8.85 9.65 -6.49
N PHE A 118 -7.62 9.78 -5.98
CA PHE A 118 -7.13 9.07 -4.79
C PHE A 118 -7.48 9.78 -3.48
N VAL A 119 -8.78 9.86 -3.18
CA VAL A 119 -9.32 10.45 -1.95
C VAL A 119 -10.34 9.51 -1.31
N TYR A 120 -10.47 9.61 0.01
CA TYR A 120 -11.55 8.98 0.74
C TYR A 120 -12.82 9.83 0.61
N LYS A 121 -13.94 9.18 0.31
CA LYS A 121 -15.24 9.82 0.17
C LYS A 121 -16.24 9.18 1.13
N TYR A 122 -17.20 9.98 1.58
CA TYR A 122 -18.25 9.54 2.47
C TYR A 122 -19.60 10.12 2.03
N ALA A 123 -20.66 9.35 2.16
CA ALA A 123 -22.03 9.80 1.99
C ALA A 123 -22.92 9.14 3.03
N SER A 124 -23.89 9.90 3.57
CA SER A 124 -24.87 9.35 4.50
C SER A 124 -26.18 10.13 4.53
N ASP A 125 -27.28 9.40 4.63
CA ASP A 125 -28.64 9.90 4.88
C ASP A 125 -28.99 9.95 6.39
N GLY A 126 -28.05 9.56 7.27
CA GLY A 126 -28.24 9.43 8.71
C GLY A 126 -28.68 8.04 9.19
N LYS A 127 -29.24 7.19 8.31
CA LYS A 127 -29.62 5.81 8.62
C LYS A 127 -28.66 4.79 8.04
N HIS A 128 -28.06 5.14 6.91
CA HIS A 128 -27.11 4.35 6.18
C HIS A 128 -25.93 5.23 5.78
N PHE A 129 -24.83 4.59 5.38
CA PHE A 129 -23.68 5.29 4.85
C PHE A 129 -23.01 4.48 3.74
N ALA A 130 -22.21 5.18 2.95
CA ALA A 130 -21.25 4.61 2.03
C ALA A 130 -19.90 5.33 2.19
N LEU A 131 -18.82 4.56 2.13
CA LEU A 131 -17.45 5.01 2.04
C LEU A 131 -16.87 4.50 0.72
N ASP A 132 -16.06 5.32 0.05
CA ASP A 132 -15.43 4.97 -1.22
C ASP A 132 -14.00 5.53 -1.30
N CYS A 133 -13.15 4.83 -2.05
CA CYS A 133 -11.83 5.30 -2.45
C CYS A 133 -11.47 4.74 -3.82
N ALA A 134 -10.73 5.52 -4.62
CA ALA A 134 -10.17 5.00 -5.86
C ALA A 134 -9.01 4.04 -5.60
N ILE A 135 -9.01 2.92 -6.31
CA ILE A 135 -7.95 1.90 -6.31
C ILE A 135 -7.01 2.17 -7.48
N GLU A 136 -5.71 1.92 -7.31
CA GLU A 136 -4.71 2.12 -8.36
C GLU A 136 -4.65 0.96 -9.34
N ASN A 137 -4.73 -0.27 -8.85
CA ASN A 137 -4.69 -1.44 -9.70
C ASN A 137 -5.96 -1.55 -10.55
N SER A 138 -5.87 -1.23 -11.85
CA SER A 138 -6.96 -1.33 -12.82
C SER A 138 -7.42 -2.76 -13.13
N GLY A 139 -6.63 -3.76 -12.72
CA GLY A 139 -7.02 -5.17 -12.74
C GLY A 139 -7.97 -5.56 -11.59
N ASP A 140 -8.00 -4.76 -10.52
CA ASP A 140 -9.00 -4.83 -9.47
C ASP A 140 -10.23 -4.01 -9.92
N LYS A 141 -11.22 -4.70 -10.52
CA LYS A 141 -12.43 -4.04 -11.03
C LYS A 141 -13.35 -3.54 -9.91
N ASP A 142 -13.03 -3.88 -8.67
CA ASP A 142 -13.82 -3.52 -7.52
C ASP A 142 -13.29 -2.19 -6.97
N GLN A 143 -14.00 -1.10 -7.26
CA GLN A 143 -13.85 0.09 -6.40
C GLN A 143 -14.25 -0.34 -4.98
N HIS A 144 -13.40 -0.06 -3.99
CA HIS A 144 -13.69 -0.49 -2.63
C HIS A 144 -14.71 0.44 -2.01
N ILE A 145 -15.97 0.16 -2.31
CA ILE A 145 -17.10 0.77 -1.65
C ILE A 145 -17.49 -0.14 -0.50
N ILE A 146 -17.54 0.42 0.70
CA ILE A 146 -18.03 -0.28 1.89
C ILE A 146 -19.06 0.61 2.58
N GLY A 147 -20.19 0.01 2.95
CA GLY A 147 -21.31 0.76 3.49
C GLY A 147 -22.47 -0.14 3.86
N VAL A 148 -23.48 0.46 4.46
CA VAL A 148 -24.73 -0.20 4.88
C VAL A 148 -25.81 -0.09 3.80
N TRP A 149 -25.58 0.71 2.75
CA TRP A 149 -26.42 0.68 1.55
C TRP A 149 -26.36 -0.68 0.86
N GLU A 150 -27.50 -1.14 0.35
CA GLU A 150 -27.53 -2.36 -0.44
C GLU A 150 -26.80 -2.15 -1.78
N ALA A 151 -26.24 -3.22 -2.34
CA ALA A 151 -25.32 -3.14 -3.48
C ALA A 151 -25.92 -2.44 -4.72
N TYR A 152 -27.25 -2.47 -4.88
CA TYR A 152 -27.95 -1.76 -5.96
C TYR A 152 -28.03 -0.25 -5.76
N ASP A 153 -28.14 0.24 -4.53
CA ASP A 153 -28.18 1.67 -4.24
C ASP A 153 -26.83 2.30 -4.56
N VAL A 154 -25.75 1.63 -4.17
CA VAL A 154 -24.37 2.02 -4.49
C VAL A 154 -24.15 2.16 -6.00
N LEU A 155 -24.69 1.24 -6.81
CA LEU A 155 -24.59 1.29 -8.28
C LEU A 155 -25.38 2.45 -8.89
N ILE A 156 -26.55 2.78 -8.36
CA ILE A 156 -27.35 3.93 -8.80
C ILE A 156 -26.62 5.24 -8.50
N TYR A 157 -26.05 5.38 -7.30
CA TYR A 157 -25.29 6.57 -6.93
C TYR A 157 -24.00 6.73 -7.77
N ARG A 158 -23.37 5.63 -8.19
CA ARG A 158 -22.20 5.65 -9.10
C ARG A 158 -22.54 6.23 -10.47
N LEU A 159 -23.71 5.89 -11.03
CA LEU A 159 -24.16 6.43 -12.32
C LEU A 159 -24.47 7.93 -12.25
N LEU A 160 -24.89 8.41 -11.08
CA LEU A 160 -25.20 9.83 -10.86
C LEU A 160 -23.97 10.70 -10.58
N SER A 161 -22.89 10.15 -10.01
CA SER A 161 -21.65 10.90 -9.75
C SER A 161 -20.64 10.90 -10.92
N ALA A 162 -20.93 10.16 -11.99
CA ALA A 162 -20.08 10.03 -13.17
C ALA A 162 -20.50 10.95 -14.33
N GLY A 163 -21.49 11.82 -14.11
CA GLY A 163 -21.96 12.86 -15.05
C GLY A 163 -21.39 14.23 -14.75
#